data_AF-A0A1B8TBA6-F1
#
_entry.id   AF-A0A1B8TBA6-F1
#
_cell.length_a   1.000
_cell.length_b   1.000
_cell.length_c   1.000
_cell.angle_alpha   90.00
_cell.angle_beta   90.00
_cell.angle_gamma   90.00
#
_symmetry.space_group_name_H-M   'P 1'
#
loop_
_entity.id
_entity.type
_entity.pdbx_description
1 polymer ?
#
loop_
_entity_poly.entity_id
_entity_poly.type
_entity_poly.pdbx_seq_one_letter_code
_entity_poly.pdbx_strand_id
1 'polypeptide(L)'
;MQMTVRQLTQRESLQAVANRLLPALRSIGERYCLFTPTGPHPHARTVGAYTAQSGTSTIYKVAILPAGDSSAYTGTDMDSAWAVIDHKSKSILFGPQDGIQVSEDGAGIGPYVFGQLIRLIRTKEDPGSYRIIELPFPSQPVDPEASAQWEVRSRKTTAILENHGFHVSKTATGLVANAQRFSSLTERWNSDKISFLPASRLASLFNETVAGQEEIRAGAKAMEAHAQELQRQLDGHGSIAAEVVALKAKEKTQQETIDQLTEQVSNLLPLQGQLDALKETIASSPSDAPIVPSATIHDETLNSSVPPLVQVHRHHLGTVERVVLAILGLSIAAAAITSALGG
;
A
#
# COMPACT_ATOMS: atom_id res chain seq x y z
N MET A 1 -4.43 46.51 -47.87
CA MET A 1 -3.79 45.48 -47.02
C MET A 1 -3.91 44.14 -47.71
N GLN A 2 -2.86 43.68 -48.40
CA GLN A 2 -2.83 42.32 -48.95
C GLN A 2 -2.52 41.37 -47.78
N MET A 3 -3.51 40.58 -47.36
CA MET A 3 -3.27 39.48 -46.44
C MET A 3 -2.51 38.39 -47.21
N THR A 4 -1.21 38.29 -46.97
CA THR A 4 -0.40 37.18 -47.46
C THR A 4 -0.85 35.92 -46.74
N VAL A 5 -1.66 35.09 -47.41
CA VAL A 5 -2.07 33.79 -46.90
C VAL A 5 -0.81 32.92 -46.84
N ARG A 6 -0.24 32.77 -45.63
CA ARG A 6 0.90 31.88 -45.39
C ARG A 6 0.46 30.46 -45.76
N GLN A 7 1.10 29.87 -46.77
CA GLN A 7 0.88 28.46 -47.08
C GLN A 7 1.39 27.62 -45.90
N LEU A 8 0.51 26.83 -45.30
CA LEU A 8 0.87 25.88 -44.27
C LEU A 8 1.77 24.81 -44.89
N THR A 9 2.82 24.43 -44.17
CA THR A 9 3.63 23.27 -44.53
C THR A 9 2.76 22.01 -44.50
N GLN A 10 3.15 20.98 -45.25
CA GLN A 10 2.43 19.70 -45.29
C GLN A 10 2.23 19.12 -43.88
N ARG A 11 3.24 19.28 -43.03
CA ARG A 11 3.19 18.89 -41.61
C ARG A 11 2.11 19.67 -40.85
N GLU A 12 2.13 21.00 -40.92
CA GLU A 12 1.15 21.84 -40.21
C GLU A 12 -0.28 21.54 -40.68
N SER A 13 -0.46 21.27 -41.98
CA SER A 13 -1.75 20.86 -42.53
C SER A 13 -2.23 19.53 -41.93
N LEU A 14 -1.38 18.51 -41.88
CA LEU A 14 -1.74 17.21 -41.30
C LEU A 14 -1.93 17.25 -39.79
N GLN A 15 -1.17 18.09 -39.08
CA GLN A 15 -1.39 18.37 -37.66
C GLN A 15 -2.77 19.01 -37.43
N ALA A 16 -3.16 19.99 -38.25
CA ALA A 16 -4.48 20.62 -38.14
C ALA A 16 -5.60 19.61 -38.41
N VAL A 17 -5.42 18.72 -39.39
CA VAL A 17 -6.34 17.59 -39.65
C VAL A 17 -6.40 16.65 -38.45
N ALA A 18 -5.26 16.30 -37.85
CA ALA A 18 -5.21 15.47 -36.65
C ALA A 18 -6.05 16.06 -35.51
N ASN A 19 -5.82 17.34 -35.18
CA ASN A 19 -6.52 18.02 -34.10
C ASN A 19 -8.03 18.07 -34.33
N ARG A 20 -8.47 18.11 -35.59
CA ARG A 20 -9.90 18.06 -35.96
C ARG A 20 -10.48 16.65 -35.87
N LEU A 21 -9.72 15.60 -36.19
CA LEU A 21 -10.21 14.22 -36.23
C LEU A 21 -10.09 13.47 -34.91
N LEU A 22 -9.18 13.87 -34.03
CA LEU A 22 -9.02 13.28 -32.70
C LEU A 22 -10.35 13.22 -31.91
N PRO A 23 -11.17 14.30 -31.82
CA PRO A 23 -12.48 14.26 -31.16
C PRO A 23 -13.49 13.30 -31.80
N ALA A 24 -13.30 12.94 -33.07
CA ALA A 24 -14.23 12.13 -33.83
C ALA A 24 -13.85 10.64 -33.86
N LEU A 25 -12.81 10.23 -33.12
CA LEU A 25 -12.33 8.85 -33.04
C LEU A 25 -13.45 7.90 -32.61
N ARG A 26 -13.60 6.81 -33.36
CA ARG A 26 -14.53 5.71 -33.05
C ARG A 26 -13.74 4.42 -32.85
N SER A 27 -14.16 3.62 -31.87
CA SER A 27 -13.59 2.29 -31.66
C SER A 27 -13.89 1.41 -32.86
N ILE A 28 -12.87 0.73 -33.37
CA ILE A 28 -12.98 -0.24 -34.47
C ILE A 28 -12.60 -1.66 -34.03
N GLY A 29 -12.14 -1.81 -32.78
CA GLY A 29 -11.82 -3.10 -32.22
C GLY A 29 -11.07 -2.96 -30.91
N GLU A 30 -11.29 -3.95 -30.04
CA GLU A 30 -10.62 -4.08 -28.77
C GLU A 30 -9.96 -5.45 -28.70
N ARG A 31 -8.79 -5.52 -28.07
CA ARG A 31 -8.07 -6.76 -27.83
C ARG A 31 -7.55 -6.79 -26.42
N TYR A 32 -7.68 -7.93 -25.77
CA TYR A 32 -7.13 -8.13 -24.45
C TYR A 32 -5.74 -8.73 -24.56
N CYS A 33 -4.79 -8.14 -23.86
CA CYS A 33 -3.40 -8.55 -23.88
C CYS A 33 -2.93 -8.78 -22.45
N LEU A 34 -2.20 -9.86 -22.25
CA LEU A 34 -1.49 -10.12 -21.01
C LEU A 34 -0.14 -9.42 -21.10
N PHE A 35 0.09 -8.49 -20.20
CA PHE A 35 1.39 -7.86 -20.02
C PHE A 35 2.09 -8.56 -18.86
N THR A 36 3.26 -9.12 -19.12
CA THR A 36 4.12 -9.70 -18.10
C THR A 36 5.20 -8.66 -17.78
N PRO A 37 4.97 -7.72 -16.85
CA PRO A 37 6.06 -6.87 -16.39
C PRO A 37 7.14 -7.73 -15.74
N THR A 38 8.31 -7.17 -15.48
CA THR A 38 9.40 -7.82 -14.73
C THR A 38 9.06 -8.17 -13.26
N GLY A 39 7.78 -8.10 -12.88
CA GLY A 39 7.25 -8.44 -11.55
C GLY A 39 6.48 -9.77 -11.54
N PRO A 40 6.03 -10.23 -10.35
CA PRO A 40 5.54 -11.59 -10.14
C PRO A 40 4.15 -11.89 -10.72
N HIS A 41 3.38 -10.87 -11.11
CA HIS A 41 2.01 -11.06 -11.59
C HIS A 41 1.78 -10.41 -12.95
N PRO A 42 1.33 -11.18 -13.95
CA PRO A 42 0.91 -10.60 -15.22
C PRO A 42 -0.37 -9.79 -15.04
N HIS A 43 -0.48 -8.67 -15.76
CA HIS A 43 -1.65 -7.81 -15.75
C HIS A 43 -2.35 -7.89 -17.11
N ALA A 44 -3.65 -8.21 -17.10
CA ALA A 44 -4.48 -8.11 -18.29
C ALA A 44 -4.84 -6.64 -18.53
N ARG A 45 -4.62 -6.15 -19.76
CA ARG A 45 -5.09 -4.83 -20.18
C ARG A 45 -5.85 -4.91 -21.50
N THR A 46 -6.75 -3.97 -21.69
CA THR A 46 -7.47 -3.80 -22.96
C THR A 46 -6.65 -2.89 -23.86
N VAL A 47 -6.59 -3.24 -25.13
CA VAL A 47 -5.93 -2.47 -26.18
C VAL A 47 -7.01 -2.08 -27.18
N GLY A 48 -7.32 -0.80 -27.22
CA GLY A 48 -8.30 -0.24 -28.15
C GLY A 48 -7.63 0.25 -29.42
N ALA A 49 -8.25 -0.05 -30.57
CA ALA A 49 -7.93 0.54 -31.86
C ALA A 49 -9.05 1.46 -32.30
N TYR A 50 -8.69 2.65 -32.76
CA TYR A 50 -9.63 3.72 -33.09
C TYR A 50 -9.31 4.33 -34.46
N THR A 51 -10.36 4.79 -35.15
CA THR A 51 -10.20 5.56 -36.39
C THR A 51 -11.23 6.66 -36.52
N ALA A 52 -10.87 7.69 -37.26
CA ALA A 52 -11.80 8.67 -37.82
C ALA A 52 -11.31 9.07 -39.21
N GLN A 53 -12.25 9.37 -40.09
CA GLN A 53 -11.96 9.74 -41.47
C GLN A 53 -12.72 11.01 -41.83
N SER A 54 -12.06 11.89 -42.59
CA SER A 54 -12.70 13.05 -43.21
C SER A 54 -12.06 13.33 -44.56
N GLY A 55 -12.85 13.16 -45.62
CA GLY A 55 -12.36 13.31 -46.99
C GLY A 55 -11.22 12.34 -47.29
N THR A 56 -10.07 12.88 -47.72
CA THR A 56 -8.88 12.10 -48.07
C THR A 56 -7.95 11.85 -46.89
N SER A 57 -8.37 12.15 -45.66
CA SER A 57 -7.53 11.98 -44.47
C SER A 57 -8.14 11.04 -43.46
N THR A 58 -7.31 10.17 -42.91
CA THR A 58 -7.68 9.19 -41.90
C THR A 58 -6.73 9.27 -40.71
N ILE A 59 -7.26 9.24 -39.51
CA ILE A 59 -6.48 9.10 -38.28
C ILE A 59 -6.64 7.67 -37.74
N TYR A 60 -5.54 7.12 -37.26
CA TYR A 60 -5.50 5.85 -36.55
C TYR A 60 -4.86 6.08 -35.18
N LYS A 61 -5.47 5.53 -34.13
CA LYS A 61 -4.93 5.56 -32.77
C LYS A 61 -5.02 4.17 -32.16
N VAL A 62 -3.96 3.75 -31.49
CA VAL A 62 -3.92 2.57 -30.63
C VAL A 62 -3.60 3.04 -29.22
N ALA A 63 -4.38 2.59 -28.24
CA ALA A 63 -4.18 2.95 -26.84
C ALA A 63 -4.36 1.73 -25.94
N ILE A 64 -3.60 1.70 -24.84
CA ILE A 64 -3.88 0.81 -23.73
C ILE A 64 -4.92 1.48 -22.83
N LEU A 65 -5.98 0.75 -22.54
CA LEU A 65 -7.07 1.20 -21.68
C LEU A 65 -6.99 0.48 -20.33
N PRO A 66 -7.38 1.16 -19.23
CA PRO A 66 -7.72 0.49 -17.99
C PRO A 66 -8.83 -0.55 -18.22
N ALA A 67 -8.87 -1.58 -17.37
CA ALA A 67 -9.93 -2.56 -17.43
C ALA A 67 -11.30 -1.88 -17.16
N GLY A 68 -12.18 -1.85 -18.15
CA GLY A 68 -13.55 -1.33 -18.04
C GLY A 68 -13.82 0.03 -18.70
N ASP A 69 -12.78 0.74 -19.17
CA ASP A 69 -12.95 2.02 -19.85
C ASP A 69 -13.03 1.87 -21.38
N SER A 70 -13.98 2.56 -22.02
CA SER A 70 -14.21 2.49 -23.47
C SER A 70 -13.76 3.75 -24.23
N SER A 71 -13.20 4.76 -23.55
CA SER A 71 -12.91 6.07 -24.15
C SER A 71 -11.42 6.23 -24.53
N ALA A 72 -11.15 6.56 -25.79
CA ALA A 72 -9.82 6.98 -26.26
C ALA A 72 -9.44 8.42 -25.86
N TYR A 73 -10.39 9.15 -25.25
CA TYR A 73 -10.29 10.57 -24.93
C TYR A 73 -9.99 10.84 -23.44
N THR A 74 -10.00 9.81 -22.61
CA THR A 74 -9.56 9.88 -21.21
C THR A 74 -8.03 10.00 -21.15
N GLY A 75 -7.56 11.22 -21.38
CA GLY A 75 -6.21 11.67 -21.06
C GLY A 75 -5.14 11.32 -22.10
N THR A 76 -4.32 12.32 -22.39
CA THR A 76 -2.95 12.19 -22.90
C THR A 76 -1.99 11.54 -21.90
N ASP A 77 -2.51 10.96 -20.83
CA ASP A 77 -1.73 10.38 -19.73
C ASP A 77 -1.55 8.85 -19.91
N MET A 78 -2.16 8.28 -20.94
CA MET A 78 -2.19 6.83 -21.21
C MET A 78 -1.21 6.41 -22.31
N ASP A 79 -0.74 5.16 -22.21
CA ASP A 79 0.14 4.56 -23.21
C ASP A 79 -0.56 4.47 -24.58
N SER A 80 -0.17 5.33 -25.52
CA SER A 80 -0.83 5.41 -26.82
C SER A 80 0.11 5.82 -27.95
N ALA A 81 -0.24 5.39 -29.16
CA ALA A 81 0.40 5.85 -30.39
C ALA A 81 -0.65 6.14 -31.45
N TRP A 82 -0.40 7.16 -32.27
CA TRP A 82 -1.31 7.52 -33.35
C TRP A 82 -0.60 8.09 -34.57
N ALA A 83 -1.29 8.03 -35.70
CA ALA A 83 -0.83 8.59 -36.96
C ALA A 83 -2.00 9.16 -37.76
N VAL A 84 -1.72 10.21 -38.53
CA VAL A 84 -2.62 10.73 -39.55
C VAL A 84 -2.06 10.43 -40.93
N ILE A 85 -2.95 9.99 -41.80
CA ILE A 85 -2.68 9.67 -43.19
C ILE A 85 -3.44 10.66 -44.05
N ASP A 86 -2.77 11.24 -45.04
CA ASP A 86 -3.42 11.87 -46.18
C ASP A 86 -3.22 11.00 -47.42
N HIS A 87 -4.31 10.37 -47.87
CA HIS A 87 -4.34 9.48 -49.03
C HIS A 87 -4.15 10.26 -50.33
N LYS A 88 -4.44 11.57 -50.36
CA LYS A 88 -4.24 12.40 -51.56
C LYS A 88 -2.76 12.64 -51.82
N SER A 89 -2.01 13.04 -50.79
CA SER A 89 -0.55 13.24 -50.88
C SER A 89 0.26 11.99 -50.57
N LYS A 90 -0.40 10.84 -50.31
CA LYS A 90 0.22 9.57 -49.90
C LYS A 90 1.26 9.77 -48.79
N SER A 91 0.88 10.53 -47.78
CA SER A 91 1.81 10.94 -46.72
C SER A 91 1.26 10.57 -45.34
N ILE A 92 2.15 10.15 -44.45
CA ILE A 92 1.83 9.71 -43.10
C ILE A 92 2.60 10.57 -42.13
N LEU A 93 1.90 11.12 -41.16
CA LEU A 93 2.45 11.85 -40.03
C LEU A 93 2.18 11.05 -38.76
N PHE A 94 3.24 10.46 -38.20
CA PHE A 94 3.19 9.87 -36.86
C PHE A 94 3.16 10.98 -35.83
N GLY A 95 2.44 10.76 -34.73
CA GLY A 95 1.85 11.80 -33.90
C GLY A 95 2.74 13.05 -33.64
N PRO A 96 2.39 14.21 -34.23
CA PRO A 96 3.29 15.36 -34.41
C PRO A 96 3.59 16.27 -33.20
N GLN A 97 3.04 16.02 -32.02
CA GLN A 97 3.36 16.76 -30.77
C GLN A 97 3.53 15.85 -29.55
N ASP A 98 2.79 14.75 -29.47
CA ASP A 98 2.80 13.81 -28.34
C ASP A 98 2.62 12.34 -28.81
N GLY A 99 3.12 12.03 -30.01
CA GLY A 99 2.61 10.90 -30.80
C GLY A 99 2.85 9.49 -30.28
N ILE A 100 3.77 9.33 -29.33
CA ILE A 100 4.07 8.09 -28.65
C ILE A 100 4.18 8.45 -27.17
N GLN A 101 3.08 8.26 -26.44
CA GLN A 101 3.06 8.40 -24.99
C GLN A 101 3.24 7.00 -24.42
N VAL A 102 4.32 6.81 -23.67
CA VAL A 102 4.57 5.57 -22.94
C VAL A 102 5.05 5.95 -21.54
N SER A 103 4.19 5.75 -20.54
CA SER A 103 4.45 6.03 -19.13
C SER A 103 5.08 4.84 -18.42
N GLU A 104 4.73 3.60 -18.80
CA GLU A 104 5.22 2.40 -18.13
C GLU A 104 6.53 1.84 -18.69
N ASP A 105 7.48 1.63 -17.78
CA ASP A 105 8.78 1.05 -18.09
C ASP A 105 8.79 -0.48 -18.05
N GLY A 106 9.58 -1.08 -18.95
CA GLY A 106 10.01 -2.48 -18.82
C GLY A 106 9.03 -3.55 -19.34
N ALA A 107 7.75 -3.23 -19.57
CA ALA A 107 6.75 -4.21 -20.02
C ALA A 107 6.68 -4.44 -21.54
N GLY A 108 7.44 -3.69 -22.35
CA GLY A 108 7.38 -3.78 -23.82
C GLY A 108 6.14 -3.14 -24.44
N ILE A 109 5.40 -2.35 -23.65
CA ILE A 109 4.17 -1.63 -24.04
C ILE A 109 4.41 -0.71 -25.25
N GLY A 110 5.41 0.16 -25.17
CA GLY A 110 5.70 1.13 -26.23
C GLY A 110 5.92 0.48 -27.60
N PRO A 111 6.83 -0.50 -27.71
CA PRO A 111 7.01 -1.26 -28.94
C PRO A 111 5.74 -1.97 -29.42
N TYR A 112 4.93 -2.49 -28.51
CA TYR A 112 3.67 -3.14 -28.87
C TYR A 112 2.62 -2.18 -29.42
N VAL A 113 2.34 -1.07 -28.74
CA VAL A 113 1.35 -0.09 -29.17
C VAL A 113 1.73 0.49 -30.53
N PHE A 114 3.01 0.82 -30.73
CA PHE A 114 3.51 1.33 -31.99
C PHE A 114 3.48 0.28 -33.11
N GLY A 115 3.86 -0.97 -32.81
CA GLY A 115 3.76 -2.10 -33.75
C GLY A 115 2.32 -2.40 -34.16
N GLN A 116 1.36 -2.33 -33.23
CA GLN A 116 -0.07 -2.46 -33.55
C GLN A 116 -0.57 -1.32 -34.43
N LEU A 117 -0.10 -0.09 -34.23
CA LEU A 117 -0.43 1.04 -35.11
C LEU A 117 0.04 0.79 -36.54
N ILE A 118 1.30 0.35 -36.71
CA ILE A 118 1.84 -0.02 -38.04
C ILE A 118 1.01 -1.14 -38.67
N ARG A 119 0.71 -2.20 -37.90
CA ARG A 119 -0.12 -3.31 -38.38
C ARG A 119 -1.51 -2.84 -38.80
N LEU A 120 -2.15 -1.97 -38.01
CA LEU A 120 -3.47 -1.43 -38.29
C LEU A 120 -3.48 -0.65 -39.61
N ILE A 121 -2.51 0.24 -39.81
CA ILE A 121 -2.36 1.03 -41.03
C ILE A 121 -2.12 0.11 -42.24
N ARG A 122 -1.27 -0.90 -42.09
CA ARG A 122 -0.95 -1.88 -43.15
C ARG A 122 -2.13 -2.76 -43.56
N THR A 123 -3.03 -3.07 -42.63
CA THR A 123 -4.15 -3.99 -42.89
C THR A 123 -5.29 -3.32 -43.66
N LYS A 124 -5.42 -1.99 -43.54
CA LYS A 124 -6.59 -1.25 -44.04
C LYS A 124 -6.38 -0.62 -45.41
N GLU A 125 -5.15 -0.34 -45.77
CA GLU A 125 -4.79 0.36 -47.00
C GLU A 125 -3.58 -0.35 -47.62
N ASP A 126 -3.18 -0.01 -48.85
CA ASP A 126 -1.87 -0.37 -49.38
C ASP A 126 -0.89 0.79 -49.15
N PRO A 127 -0.44 1.04 -47.90
CA PRO A 127 0.37 2.19 -47.56
C PRO A 127 1.83 2.01 -47.97
N GLY A 128 2.22 0.91 -48.64
CA GLY A 128 3.63 0.59 -48.90
C GLY A 128 4.39 1.71 -49.64
N SER A 129 3.69 2.49 -50.46
CA SER A 129 4.24 3.63 -51.20
C SER A 129 4.21 4.97 -50.45
N TYR A 130 3.62 5.02 -49.24
CA TYR A 130 3.35 6.29 -48.56
C TYR A 130 4.64 6.82 -47.94
N ARG A 131 4.85 8.13 -48.09
CA ARG A 131 5.99 8.83 -47.51
C ARG A 131 5.71 9.14 -46.05
N ILE A 132 6.68 8.90 -45.19
CA ILE A 132 6.59 9.31 -43.79
C ILE A 132 7.15 10.73 -43.68
N ILE A 133 6.37 11.61 -43.07
CA ILE A 133 6.81 12.95 -42.71
C ILE A 133 7.63 12.84 -41.43
N GLU A 134 8.75 13.56 -41.40
CA GLU A 134 9.69 13.57 -40.29
C GLU A 134 8.99 13.88 -38.96
N LEU A 135 9.43 13.19 -37.90
CA LEU A 135 8.90 13.32 -36.55
C LEU A 135 9.93 14.03 -35.66
N PRO A 136 9.84 15.36 -35.49
CA PRO A 136 10.62 16.10 -34.51
C PRO A 136 10.17 15.72 -33.10
N PHE A 137 11.15 15.63 -32.21
CA PHE A 137 10.93 15.46 -30.78
C PHE A 137 10.53 16.81 -30.17
N PRO A 138 9.82 16.80 -29.01
CA PRO A 138 9.58 18.00 -28.24
C PRO A 138 10.90 18.69 -27.88
N SER A 139 10.92 20.03 -27.88
CA SER A 139 12.09 20.81 -27.46
C SER A 139 12.47 20.49 -26.01
N GLN A 140 13.78 20.43 -25.73
CA GLN A 140 14.29 20.22 -24.38
C GLN A 140 13.87 21.40 -23.47
N PRO A 141 13.22 21.14 -22.32
CA PRO A 141 12.85 22.20 -21.39
C PRO A 141 14.09 22.81 -20.73
N VAL A 142 13.99 24.08 -20.35
CA VAL A 142 15.10 24.85 -19.74
C VAL A 142 15.34 24.45 -18.28
N ASP A 143 14.30 23.96 -17.61
CA ASP A 143 14.36 23.51 -16.22
C ASP A 143 15.18 22.20 -16.08
N PRO A 144 16.19 22.13 -15.20
CA PRO A 144 17.04 20.96 -15.04
C PRO A 144 16.30 19.66 -14.66
N GLU A 145 15.25 19.73 -13.83
CA GLU A 145 14.47 18.54 -13.46
C GLU A 145 13.64 18.03 -14.64
N ALA A 146 12.91 18.93 -15.29
CA ALA A 146 12.18 18.61 -16.52
C ALA A 146 13.10 18.12 -17.65
N SER A 147 14.34 18.62 -17.71
CA SER A 147 15.35 18.23 -18.70
C SER A 147 15.79 16.77 -18.51
N ALA A 148 16.06 16.34 -17.26
CA ALA A 148 16.39 14.95 -16.97
C ALA A 148 15.24 13.99 -17.36
N GLN A 149 13.99 14.37 -17.08
CA GLN A 149 12.82 13.59 -17.49
C GLN A 149 12.67 13.55 -19.01
N TRP A 150 12.94 14.66 -19.69
CA TRP A 150 12.91 14.75 -21.15
C TRP A 150 13.97 13.84 -21.80
N GLU A 151 15.18 13.78 -21.27
CA GLU A 151 16.24 12.90 -21.78
C GLU A 151 15.85 11.43 -21.67
N VAL A 152 15.30 11.03 -20.52
CA VAL A 152 14.80 9.67 -20.29
C VAL A 152 13.68 9.33 -21.28
N ARG A 153 12.70 10.21 -21.44
CA ARG A 153 11.58 10.02 -22.40
C ARG A 153 12.09 9.97 -23.84
N SER A 154 12.98 10.88 -24.22
CA SER A 154 13.55 10.94 -25.57
C SER A 154 14.33 9.66 -25.89
N ARG A 155 15.14 9.15 -24.95
CA ARG A 155 15.87 7.89 -25.14
C ARG A 155 14.91 6.71 -25.31
N LYS A 156 13.84 6.64 -24.52
CA LYS A 156 12.80 5.59 -24.64
C LYS A 156 12.10 5.65 -25.99
N THR A 157 11.64 6.84 -26.40
CA THR A 157 10.98 7.05 -27.69
C THR A 157 11.91 6.71 -28.86
N THR A 158 13.18 7.09 -28.79
CA THR A 158 14.21 6.70 -29.77
C THR A 158 14.32 5.19 -29.90
N ALA A 159 14.45 4.46 -28.78
CA ALA A 159 14.55 3.00 -28.80
C ALA A 159 13.30 2.34 -29.40
N ILE A 160 12.10 2.87 -29.13
CA ILE A 160 10.85 2.39 -29.72
C ILE A 160 10.86 2.60 -31.24
N LEU A 161 11.18 3.80 -31.69
CA LEU A 161 11.18 4.20 -33.10
C LEU A 161 12.24 3.42 -33.91
N GLU A 162 13.46 3.32 -33.40
CA GLU A 162 14.56 2.58 -34.04
C GLU A 162 14.24 1.09 -34.18
N ASN A 163 13.62 0.48 -33.16
CA ASN A 163 13.18 -0.91 -33.23
C ASN A 163 12.14 -1.17 -34.33
N HIS A 164 11.46 -0.12 -34.81
CA HIS A 164 10.47 -0.19 -35.89
C HIS A 164 11.00 0.31 -37.24
N GLY A 165 12.29 0.65 -37.35
CA GLY A 165 12.93 1.04 -38.61
C GLY A 165 13.00 2.54 -38.87
N PHE A 166 12.74 3.39 -37.87
CA PHE A 166 13.07 4.81 -37.95
C PHE A 166 14.57 5.04 -37.70
N HIS A 167 15.12 6.07 -38.32
CA HIS A 167 16.43 6.60 -38.02
C HIS A 167 16.30 7.91 -37.26
N VAL A 168 16.79 7.96 -36.02
CA VAL A 168 16.79 9.19 -35.21
C VAL A 168 18.12 9.90 -35.40
N SER A 169 18.06 11.15 -35.84
CA SER A 169 19.24 11.99 -36.09
C SER A 169 19.09 13.34 -35.39
N LYS A 170 20.23 13.95 -35.04
CA LYS A 170 20.29 15.29 -34.45
C LYS A 170 20.45 16.31 -35.57
N THR A 171 19.47 17.19 -35.73
CA THR A 171 19.49 18.30 -36.69
C THR A 171 19.73 19.62 -35.96
N ALA A 172 19.87 20.72 -36.72
CA ALA A 172 20.03 22.07 -36.15
C ALA A 172 18.83 22.51 -35.29
N THR A 173 17.66 21.91 -35.50
CA THR A 173 16.41 22.25 -34.80
C THR A 173 16.04 21.29 -33.66
N GLY A 174 16.81 20.19 -33.48
CA GLY A 174 16.57 19.21 -32.41
C GLY A 174 16.75 17.76 -32.85
N LEU A 175 16.20 16.83 -32.09
CA LEU A 175 16.14 15.42 -32.49
C LEU A 175 14.97 15.21 -33.46
N VAL A 176 15.23 14.49 -34.55
CA VAL A 176 14.23 14.17 -35.58
C VAL A 176 14.32 12.70 -35.92
N ALA A 177 13.18 12.00 -35.87
CA ALA A 177 13.04 10.65 -36.41
C ALA A 177 12.56 10.71 -37.86
N ASN A 178 13.26 10.00 -38.74
CA ASN A 178 12.94 9.87 -40.15
C ASN A 178 12.74 8.39 -40.50
N ALA A 179 11.74 8.12 -41.33
CA ALA A 179 11.68 6.89 -42.11
C ALA A 179 11.33 7.29 -43.56
N GLN A 180 11.97 6.67 -44.55
CA GLN A 180 11.76 7.10 -45.94
C GLN A 180 10.37 6.70 -46.46
N ARG A 181 9.91 5.49 -46.13
CA ARG A 181 8.63 4.93 -46.61
C ARG A 181 7.98 4.10 -45.52
N PHE A 182 6.67 3.97 -45.56
CA PHE A 182 5.95 3.09 -44.65
C PHE A 182 6.28 1.60 -44.83
N SER A 183 6.64 1.18 -46.04
CA SER A 183 7.10 -0.18 -46.33
C SER A 183 8.38 -0.59 -45.60
N SER A 184 9.22 0.36 -45.18
CA SER A 184 10.43 0.04 -44.41
C SER A 184 10.16 -0.18 -42.92
N LEU A 185 8.95 0.13 -42.44
CA LEU A 185 8.60 -0.06 -41.05
C LEU A 185 8.29 -1.53 -40.75
N THR A 186 8.68 -1.99 -39.57
CA THR A 186 8.42 -3.36 -39.12
C THR A 186 7.41 -3.38 -37.99
N GLU A 187 6.55 -4.39 -37.95
CA GLU A 187 5.58 -4.60 -36.86
C GLU A 187 6.19 -5.52 -35.79
N ARG A 188 7.12 -4.99 -34.99
CA ARG A 188 7.90 -5.81 -34.03
C ARG A 188 7.63 -5.43 -32.59
N TRP A 189 7.20 -6.40 -31.80
CA TRP A 189 7.13 -6.30 -30.35
C TRP A 189 7.68 -7.56 -29.67
N ASN A 190 7.91 -7.49 -28.37
CA ASN A 190 8.37 -8.63 -27.59
C ASN A 190 7.17 -9.53 -27.26
N SER A 191 7.03 -10.64 -28.00
CA SER A 191 5.99 -11.65 -27.81
C SER A 191 6.10 -12.42 -26.50
N ASP A 192 7.29 -12.46 -25.89
CA ASP A 192 7.49 -13.15 -24.60
C ASP A 192 6.92 -12.32 -23.46
N LYS A 193 6.96 -10.98 -23.58
CA LYS A 193 6.39 -10.06 -22.60
C LYS A 193 4.90 -9.81 -22.81
N ILE A 194 4.43 -9.87 -24.05
CA ILE A 194 3.06 -9.52 -24.42
C ILE A 194 2.44 -10.65 -25.22
N SER A 195 1.43 -11.29 -24.62
CA SER A 195 0.67 -12.35 -25.26
C SER A 195 -0.80 -11.97 -25.40
N PHE A 196 -1.41 -12.40 -26.51
CA PHE A 196 -2.82 -12.18 -26.74
C PHE A 196 -3.65 -13.10 -25.85
N LEU A 197 -4.64 -12.53 -25.17
CA LEU A 197 -5.58 -13.32 -24.38
C LEU A 197 -6.78 -13.70 -25.25
N PRO A 198 -7.01 -15.01 -25.50
CA PRO A 198 -8.27 -15.44 -26.06
C PRO A 198 -9.40 -15.14 -25.07
N ALA A 199 -10.60 -14.85 -25.59
CA ALA A 199 -11.76 -14.50 -24.76
C ALA A 199 -12.08 -15.55 -23.69
N SER A 200 -11.81 -16.83 -23.96
CA SER A 200 -11.97 -17.93 -22.99
C SER A 200 -11.04 -17.81 -21.78
N ARG A 201 -9.83 -17.26 -21.96
CA ARG A 201 -8.84 -17.09 -20.89
C ARG A 201 -9.03 -15.80 -20.08
N LEU A 202 -9.78 -14.83 -20.62
CA LEU A 202 -10.21 -13.67 -19.85
C LEU A 202 -11.17 -14.05 -18.73
N ALA A 203 -12.15 -14.91 -19.02
CA ALA A 203 -13.09 -15.36 -18.01
C ALA A 203 -12.38 -16.09 -16.86
N SER A 204 -11.38 -16.92 -17.16
CA SER A 204 -10.57 -17.58 -16.14
C SER A 204 -9.71 -16.61 -15.34
N LEU A 205 -9.03 -15.65 -16.00
CA LEU A 205 -8.23 -14.64 -15.30
C LEU A 205 -9.06 -13.68 -14.46
N PHE A 206 -10.28 -13.37 -14.89
CA PHE A 206 -11.21 -12.57 -14.08
C PHE A 206 -11.63 -13.34 -12.83
N ASN A 207 -11.93 -14.63 -12.96
CA ASN A 207 -12.25 -15.47 -11.81
C ASN A 207 -11.05 -15.64 -10.87
N GLU A 208 -9.83 -15.77 -11.40
CA GLU A 208 -8.60 -15.85 -10.60
C GLU A 208 -8.29 -14.53 -9.88
N THR A 209 -8.48 -13.38 -10.52
CA THR A 209 -8.27 -12.07 -9.88
C THR A 209 -9.35 -11.76 -8.84
N VAL A 210 -10.60 -12.13 -9.08
CA VAL A 210 -11.68 -12.04 -8.07
C VAL A 210 -11.38 -12.95 -6.88
N ALA A 211 -11.00 -14.21 -7.12
CA ALA A 211 -10.62 -15.15 -6.06
C ALA A 211 -9.40 -14.64 -5.26
N GLY A 212 -8.38 -14.10 -5.93
CA GLY A 212 -7.21 -13.51 -5.27
C GLY A 212 -7.55 -12.24 -4.48
N GLN A 213 -8.47 -11.40 -4.94
CA GLN A 213 -8.95 -10.25 -4.17
C GLN A 213 -9.78 -10.66 -2.95
N GLU A 214 -10.55 -11.73 -3.06
CA GLU A 214 -11.26 -12.31 -1.92
C GLU A 214 -10.28 -12.86 -0.88
N GLU A 215 -9.20 -13.51 -1.31
CA GLU A 215 -8.13 -13.99 -0.43
C GLU A 215 -7.41 -12.83 0.28
N ILE A 216 -7.08 -11.75 -0.43
CA ILE A 216 -6.51 -10.53 0.17
C ILE A 216 -7.47 -9.90 1.18
N ARG A 217 -8.77 -9.82 0.86
CA ARG A 217 -9.79 -9.31 1.79
C ARG A 217 -9.96 -10.20 3.01
N ALA A 218 -9.90 -11.52 2.85
CA ALA A 218 -9.95 -12.47 3.95
C ALA A 218 -8.72 -12.32 4.86
N GLY A 219 -7.52 -12.16 4.27
CA GLY A 219 -6.29 -11.87 5.00
C GLY A 219 -6.35 -10.54 5.77
N ALA A 220 -6.87 -9.48 5.14
CA ALA A 220 -7.06 -8.18 5.79
C ALA A 220 -8.03 -8.26 6.98
N LYS A 221 -9.15 -8.98 6.85
CA LYS A 221 -10.09 -9.22 7.95
C LYS A 221 -9.45 -10.05 9.08
N ALA A 222 -8.62 -11.03 8.75
CA ALA A 222 -7.90 -11.81 9.76
C ALA A 222 -6.88 -10.97 10.53
N MET A 223 -6.16 -10.07 9.86
CA MET A 223 -5.26 -9.11 10.50
C MET A 223 -6.02 -8.11 11.38
N GLU A 224 -7.18 -7.62 10.93
CA GLU A 224 -8.02 -6.71 11.72
C GLU A 224 -8.58 -7.40 12.98
N ALA A 225 -9.03 -8.66 12.86
CA ALA A 225 -9.45 -9.45 14.01
C ALA A 225 -8.30 -9.69 15.01
N HIS A 226 -7.09 -9.95 14.52
CA HIS A 226 -5.90 -10.08 15.36
C HIS A 226 -5.54 -8.76 16.07
N ALA A 227 -5.67 -7.62 15.39
CA ALA A 227 -5.45 -6.31 16.01
C ALA A 227 -6.49 -5.99 17.10
N GLN A 228 -7.76 -6.35 16.88
CA GLN A 228 -8.82 -6.19 17.88
C GLN A 228 -8.59 -7.09 19.11
N GLU A 229 -8.10 -8.31 18.92
CA GLU A 229 -7.74 -9.20 20.03
C GLU A 229 -6.57 -8.64 20.84
N LEU A 230 -5.54 -8.10 20.18
CA LEU A 230 -4.43 -7.43 20.85
C LEU A 230 -4.91 -6.23 21.69
N GLN A 231 -5.86 -5.47 21.16
CA GLN A 231 -6.47 -4.35 21.88
C GLN A 231 -7.26 -4.82 23.11
N ARG A 232 -8.05 -5.91 23.01
CA ARG A 232 -8.73 -6.50 24.17
C ARG A 232 -7.75 -6.95 25.25
N GLN A 233 -6.61 -7.52 24.86
CA GLN A 233 -5.58 -7.95 25.80
C GLN A 233 -4.94 -6.73 26.50
N LEU A 234 -4.66 -5.65 25.76
CA LEU A 234 -4.18 -4.39 26.34
C LEU A 234 -5.17 -3.77 27.32
N ASP A 235 -6.46 -3.74 26.97
CA ASP A 235 -7.51 -3.23 27.85
C ASP A 235 -7.66 -4.11 29.11
N GLY A 236 -7.55 -5.43 28.97
CA GLY A 236 -7.51 -6.38 30.08
C GLY A 236 -6.32 -6.16 31.00
N HIS A 237 -5.13 -5.92 30.44
CA HIS A 237 -3.92 -5.58 31.22
C HIS A 237 -4.08 -4.23 31.94
N GLY A 238 -4.75 -3.25 31.34
CA GLY A 238 -5.10 -1.98 31.99
C GLY A 238 -5.99 -2.19 33.22
N SER A 239 -6.98 -3.08 33.13
CA SER A 239 -7.84 -3.45 34.26
C SER A 239 -7.05 -4.12 35.40
N ILE A 240 -6.14 -5.04 35.06
CA ILE A 240 -5.28 -5.70 36.05
C ILE A 240 -4.34 -4.69 36.71
N ALA A 241 -3.76 -3.77 35.94
CA ALA A 241 -2.90 -2.71 36.49
C ALA A 241 -3.67 -1.80 37.48
N ALA A 242 -4.92 -1.45 37.17
CA ALA A 242 -5.78 -0.68 38.07
C ALA A 242 -6.08 -1.45 39.37
N GLU A 243 -6.34 -2.76 39.28
CA GLU A 243 -6.56 -3.63 40.44
C GLU A 243 -5.30 -3.74 41.32
N VAL A 244 -4.12 -3.84 40.71
CA VAL A 244 -2.83 -3.85 41.43
C VAL A 244 -2.60 -2.53 42.19
N VAL A 245 -2.96 -1.39 41.60
CA VAL A 245 -2.88 -0.08 42.29
C VAL A 245 -3.82 -0.03 43.49
N ALA A 246 -5.05 -0.51 43.33
CA ALA A 246 -6.02 -0.57 44.43
C ALA A 246 -5.57 -1.50 45.57
N LEU A 247 -4.99 -2.65 45.23
CA LEU A 247 -4.43 -3.59 46.21
C LEU A 247 -3.23 -2.98 46.96
N LYS A 248 -2.33 -2.27 46.28
CA LYS A 248 -1.23 -1.56 46.95
C LYS A 248 -1.70 -0.44 47.88
N ALA A 249 -2.77 0.27 47.51
CA ALA A 249 -3.37 1.26 48.39
C ALA A 249 -3.95 0.62 49.67
N LYS A 250 -4.61 -0.54 49.52
CA LYS A 250 -5.13 -1.32 50.64
C LYS A 250 -4.02 -1.86 51.54
N GLU A 251 -2.94 -2.39 50.96
CA GLU A 251 -1.75 -2.83 51.69
C GLU A 251 -1.16 -1.71 52.54
N LYS A 252 -1.03 -0.50 51.98
CA LYS A 252 -0.56 0.67 52.73
C LYS A 252 -1.45 0.99 53.95
N THR A 253 -2.77 0.99 53.79
CA THR A 253 -3.69 1.23 54.92
C THR A 253 -3.61 0.15 55.99
N GLN A 254 -3.38 -1.11 55.59
CA GLN A 254 -3.18 -2.21 56.53
C GLN A 254 -1.86 -2.06 57.28
N GLN A 255 -0.78 -1.65 56.61
CA GLN A 255 0.50 -1.39 57.24
C GLN A 255 0.41 -0.26 58.28
N GLU A 256 -0.27 0.86 57.95
CA GLU A 256 -0.52 1.95 58.89
C GLU A 256 -1.29 1.47 60.14
N THR A 257 -2.23 0.52 59.97
CA THR A 257 -2.95 -0.09 61.09
C THR A 257 -2.05 -0.99 61.94
N ILE A 258 -1.17 -1.77 61.31
CA ILE A 258 -0.18 -2.62 62.00
C ILE A 258 0.79 -1.75 62.81
N ASP A 259 1.25 -0.64 62.25
CA ASP A 259 2.16 0.29 62.92
C ASP A 259 1.48 0.91 64.16
N GLN A 260 0.21 1.34 64.04
CA GLN A 260 -0.59 1.83 65.17
C GLN A 260 -0.78 0.77 66.27
N LEU A 261 -1.09 -0.47 65.89
CA LEU A 261 -1.22 -1.58 66.85
C LEU A 261 0.12 -1.89 67.53
N THR A 262 1.22 -1.82 66.77
CA THR A 262 2.58 -2.02 67.30
C THR A 262 2.95 -0.94 68.30
N GLU A 263 2.57 0.31 68.04
CA GLU A 263 2.74 1.43 68.97
C GLU A 263 1.90 1.23 70.23
N GLN A 264 0.63 0.81 70.09
CA GLN A 264 -0.22 0.49 71.23
C GLN A 264 0.36 -0.63 72.10
N VAL A 265 0.85 -1.72 71.49
CA VAL A 265 1.53 -2.82 72.22
C VAL A 265 2.80 -2.32 72.92
N SER A 266 3.58 -1.45 72.26
CA SER A 266 4.78 -0.86 72.84
C SER A 266 4.47 0.03 74.05
N ASN A 267 3.32 0.72 74.05
CA ASN A 267 2.82 1.50 75.19
C ASN A 267 2.28 0.62 76.33
N LEU A 268 1.80 -0.59 76.03
CA LEU A 268 1.33 -1.56 77.03
C LEU A 268 2.47 -2.35 77.69
N LEU A 269 3.60 -2.52 77.00
CA LEU A 269 4.79 -3.20 77.52
C LEU A 269 5.32 -2.65 78.86
N PRO A 270 5.51 -1.33 79.04
CA PRO A 270 5.95 -0.77 80.32
C PRO A 270 4.89 -0.93 81.43
N LEU A 271 3.60 -0.95 81.09
CA LEU A 271 2.53 -1.24 82.05
C LEU A 271 2.58 -2.70 82.52
N GLN A 272 2.92 -3.63 81.63
CA GLN A 272 3.13 -5.03 82.00
C GLN A 272 4.35 -5.19 82.92
N GLY A 273 5.44 -4.48 82.65
CA GLY A 273 6.61 -4.42 83.56
C GLY A 273 6.29 -3.82 84.92
N GLN A 274 5.42 -2.80 84.98
CA GLN A 274 4.91 -2.25 86.24
C GLN A 274 4.01 -3.24 86.99
N LEU A 275 3.20 -4.02 86.28
CA LEU A 275 2.32 -5.04 86.86
C LEU A 275 3.13 -6.21 87.44
N ASP A 276 4.23 -6.59 86.79
CA ASP A 276 5.15 -7.61 87.29
C ASP A 276 5.96 -7.09 88.50
N ALA A 277 6.41 -5.82 88.49
CA ALA A 277 7.01 -5.18 89.67
C ALA A 277 6.01 -5.05 90.84
N LEU A 278 4.73 -4.77 90.56
CA LEU A 278 3.68 -4.72 91.58
C LEU A 278 3.41 -6.10 92.17
N LYS A 279 3.39 -7.15 91.32
CA LYS A 279 3.27 -8.54 91.76
C LYS A 279 4.46 -8.96 92.63
N GLU A 280 5.67 -8.53 92.29
CA GLU A 280 6.86 -8.78 93.10
C GLU A 280 6.81 -8.02 94.44
N THR A 281 6.19 -6.84 94.47
CA THR A 281 5.95 -6.04 95.69
C THR A 281 4.85 -6.64 96.58
N ILE A 282 3.82 -7.24 95.98
CA ILE A 282 2.75 -7.98 96.67
C ILE A 282 3.27 -9.33 97.20
N ALA A 283 4.12 -10.03 96.43
CA ALA A 283 4.75 -11.28 96.85
C ALA A 283 5.80 -11.10 97.97
N SER A 284 6.32 -9.89 98.15
CA SER A 284 7.25 -9.53 99.22
C SER A 284 6.59 -8.90 100.46
N SER A 285 5.25 -8.77 100.48
CA SER A 285 4.50 -8.44 101.71
C SER A 285 4.06 -9.72 102.44
N PRO A 286 4.37 -9.88 103.74
CA PRO A 286 3.94 -11.03 104.50
C PRO A 286 2.43 -11.01 104.75
N SER A 287 1.84 -12.15 104.41
CA SER A 287 0.52 -12.66 104.69
C SER A 287 -0.06 -12.26 106.06
N ASP A 288 -1.28 -11.71 106.03
CA ASP A 288 -2.37 -12.15 106.91
C ASP A 288 -3.69 -12.11 106.12
N ALA A 289 -4.37 -13.25 106.07
CA ALA A 289 -5.67 -13.45 105.43
C ALA A 289 -6.80 -12.91 106.37
N PRO A 290 -8.13 -13.12 106.14
CA PRO A 290 -8.82 -13.82 105.04
C PRO A 290 -10.20 -13.19 104.63
N ILE A 291 -10.95 -13.96 103.82
CA ILE A 291 -12.43 -14.08 103.79
C ILE A 291 -13.24 -13.25 102.74
N VAL A 292 -13.96 -14.02 101.92
CA VAL A 292 -14.98 -13.77 100.89
C VAL A 292 -16.30 -13.26 101.54
N PRO A 293 -17.15 -12.43 100.88
CA PRO A 293 -18.37 -13.00 100.27
C PRO A 293 -18.88 -12.32 98.99
N SER A 294 -19.69 -13.10 98.29
CA SER A 294 -20.40 -12.90 97.02
C SER A 294 -21.32 -11.67 96.91
N ALA A 295 -21.51 -11.17 95.68
CA ALA A 295 -22.77 -10.55 95.23
C ALA A 295 -22.98 -10.72 93.70
N THR A 296 -23.94 -11.59 93.39
CA THR A 296 -25.06 -11.49 92.42
C THR A 296 -24.97 -10.58 91.18
N ILE A 297 -24.94 -11.23 90.01
CA ILE A 297 -25.72 -11.07 88.75
C ILE A 297 -26.11 -9.63 88.30
N HIS A 298 -25.62 -9.24 87.12
CA HIS A 298 -26.48 -8.66 86.08
C HIS A 298 -26.20 -9.30 84.72
N ASP A 299 -27.30 -9.76 84.12
CA ASP A 299 -27.44 -10.40 82.82
C ASP A 299 -27.57 -9.31 81.73
N GLU A 300 -26.75 -9.37 80.69
CA GLU A 300 -27.12 -8.84 79.38
C GLU A 300 -26.42 -9.64 78.26
N THR A 301 -27.26 -10.45 77.62
CA THR A 301 -27.12 -11.16 76.36
C THR A 301 -26.24 -10.49 75.29
N LEU A 302 -25.34 -11.25 74.64
CA LEU A 302 -25.46 -11.65 73.22
C LEU A 302 -24.22 -12.41 72.69
N ASN A 303 -24.51 -13.61 72.18
CA ASN A 303 -23.83 -14.37 71.13
C ASN A 303 -22.42 -14.93 71.34
N SER A 304 -22.42 -16.18 71.80
CA SER A 304 -21.44 -17.20 71.45
C SER A 304 -21.46 -17.52 69.94
N SER A 305 -20.29 -17.55 69.31
CA SER A 305 -19.98 -18.60 68.34
C SER A 305 -18.47 -18.85 68.30
N VAL A 306 -18.15 -20.09 68.65
CA VAL A 306 -16.87 -20.81 68.53
C VAL A 306 -16.19 -20.55 67.17
N PRO A 307 -14.84 -20.48 67.11
CA PRO A 307 -14.12 -20.31 65.85
C PRO A 307 -14.09 -21.63 65.07
N PRO A 308 -14.28 -21.64 63.74
CA PRO A 308 -13.88 -22.77 62.94
C PRO A 308 -12.53 -22.52 62.26
N LEU A 309 -11.66 -23.53 62.45
CA LEU A 309 -10.72 -24.11 61.50
C LEU A 309 -10.24 -23.24 60.32
N VAL A 310 -8.92 -23.01 60.33
CA VAL A 310 -8.09 -22.78 59.15
C VAL A 310 -8.32 -23.91 58.13
N GLN A 311 -9.05 -23.61 57.05
CA GLN A 311 -9.05 -24.43 55.85
C GLN A 311 -7.97 -23.93 54.89
N VAL A 312 -6.87 -24.68 54.82
CA VAL A 312 -5.85 -24.56 53.78
C VAL A 312 -6.49 -24.96 52.45
N HIS A 313 -6.85 -23.97 51.61
CA HIS A 313 -7.14 -24.23 50.20
C HIS A 313 -5.82 -24.35 49.44
N ARG A 314 -5.47 -25.60 49.17
CA ARG A 314 -4.40 -26.02 48.27
C ARG A 314 -4.83 -25.70 46.84
N HIS A 315 -4.50 -24.51 46.33
CA HIS A 315 -4.52 -24.28 44.89
C HIS A 315 -3.23 -24.79 44.26
N HIS A 316 -3.42 -25.64 43.25
CA HIS A 316 -2.39 -26.21 42.39
C HIS A 316 -1.39 -25.16 41.90
N LEU A 317 -0.10 -25.36 42.22
CA LEU A 317 0.99 -24.95 41.35
C LEU A 317 0.82 -25.71 40.02
N GLY A 318 0.37 -25.00 39.00
CA GLY A 318 0.40 -25.42 37.61
C GLY A 318 1.26 -24.45 36.81
N THR A 319 2.57 -24.72 36.76
CA THR A 319 3.44 -24.38 35.62
C THR A 319 3.56 -22.89 35.24
N VAL A 320 4.14 -22.06 36.11
CA VAL A 320 4.77 -20.78 35.71
C VAL A 320 6.27 -21.03 35.54
N GLU A 321 6.66 -21.71 34.45
CA GLU A 321 8.10 -21.91 34.16
C GLU A 321 8.47 -21.92 32.66
N ARG A 322 7.62 -21.37 31.77
CA ARG A 322 7.95 -21.27 30.33
C ARG A 322 7.84 -19.90 29.68
N VAL A 323 7.51 -18.83 30.42
CA VAL A 323 7.34 -17.49 29.81
C VAL A 323 8.58 -16.60 29.92
N VAL A 324 9.51 -16.89 30.85
CA VAL A 324 10.72 -16.06 31.03
C VAL A 324 11.75 -16.25 29.89
N LEU A 325 11.70 -17.36 29.14
CA LEU A 325 12.59 -17.60 28.00
C LEU A 325 12.10 -16.98 26.66
N ALA A 326 10.84 -16.55 26.56
CA ALA A 326 10.33 -15.90 25.35
C ALA A 326 10.61 -14.38 25.32
N ILE A 327 10.73 -13.75 26.49
CA ILE A 327 10.94 -12.30 26.59
C ILE A 327 12.39 -11.90 26.26
N LEU A 328 13.37 -12.77 26.51
CA LEU A 328 14.76 -12.52 26.11
C LEU A 328 15.04 -12.82 24.62
N GLY A 329 14.21 -13.64 23.97
CA GLY A 329 14.32 -13.93 22.53
C GLY A 329 13.79 -12.81 21.63
N LEU A 330 12.78 -12.06 22.07
CA LEU A 330 12.19 -10.97 21.28
C LEU A 330 12.98 -9.66 21.33
N SER A 331 13.79 -9.42 22.38
CA SER A 331 14.62 -8.21 22.46
C SER A 331 15.83 -8.22 21.51
N ILE A 332 16.26 -9.38 21.03
CA ILE A 332 17.38 -9.48 20.06
C ILE A 332 16.87 -9.31 18.61
N ALA A 333 15.63 -9.71 18.31
CA ALA A 333 15.05 -9.54 16.97
C ALA A 333 14.65 -8.09 16.66
N ALA A 334 14.25 -7.31 17.67
CA ALA A 334 13.87 -5.91 17.49
C ALA A 334 15.07 -4.97 17.24
N ALA A 335 16.29 -5.35 17.65
CA ALA A 335 17.49 -4.55 17.41
C ALA A 335 18.11 -4.74 16.02
N ALA A 336 17.81 -5.87 15.34
CA ALA A 336 18.33 -6.17 14.00
C ALA A 336 17.54 -5.49 12.87
N ILE A 337 16.30 -5.07 13.12
CA ILE A 337 15.43 -4.46 12.09
C ILE A 337 15.64 -2.94 12.01
N THR A 338 16.04 -2.28 13.11
CA THR A 338 16.29 -0.84 13.13
C THR A 338 17.62 -0.41 12.52
N SER A 339 18.59 -1.32 12.35
CA SER A 339 19.86 -1.01 11.66
C SER A 339 19.81 -1.20 10.13
N ALA A 340 18.71 -1.74 9.58
CA ALA A 340 18.56 -1.99 8.14
C ALA A 340 17.71 -0.94 7.41
N LEU A 341 17.13 0.03 8.13
CA LEU A 341 16.29 1.11 7.59
C LEU A 341 16.85 2.51 7.86
N GLY A 342 18.08 2.60 8.35
CA GLY A 342 18.84 3.84 8.54
C GLY A 342 20.18 3.79 7.80
N GLY A 343 20.11 3.66 6.48
CA GLY A 343 21.21 3.84 5.54
C GLY A 343 20.79 4.78 4.44
#